data_AF-A0A520D7Y7-F1
#
_entry.id   AF-A0A520D7Y7-F1
#
_cell.length_a   1.000
_cell.length_b   1.000
_cell.length_c   1.000
_cell.angle_alpha   90.00
_cell.angle_beta   90.00
_cell.angle_gamma   90.00
#
_symmetry.space_group_name_H-M   'P 1'
#
loop_
_entity.id
_entity.type
_entity.pdbx_description
1 polymer ?
#
loop_
_entity_poly.entity_id
_entity_poly.type
_entity_poly.pdbx_seq_one_letter_code
_entity_poly.pdbx_strand_id
1 'polypeptide(L)'
;IVELDRGKIFNYNGNYAYFLEKKSEREALDATVLHKNQQLLKKELEWMRRMPQARGTKSNARINAFYDLEEKTKKKSDNQSVNLQMKMSRQGGKIIELENIAKAFEGREIINDFSYTFKKGDRIGLAGKNGTGKSTLLNIITSQLTPDAGTVDTGETTVFGYYKQGGLTFDPKERVIDIVKSDAEYIKMADGSVITASALLTLFLFPPKKQHGMVEKLSGGEKKRLNLMKVLMQNPNFLILDEPTNDLDIDTLNVLEEFLENFPGILMLVSHDRYLLDKMSDQLFIMEGEGVVKIYNGNYSEYRLSLEQPKKAEVKKVVEPVVDNTPAKSTKKLSYKEQKELEESEQSIEKAEAKIAELTVELTLINAADYKKIQEVSEEIEKHKMLLDEFTLRWLELSEN
;
A
#
# COMPACT_ATOMS: atom_id res chain seq x y z
N ILE A 1 10.47 -4.05 -21.69
CA ILE A 1 10.37 -4.91 -20.49
C ILE A 1 10.12 -6.34 -20.95
N VAL A 2 10.84 -7.32 -20.40
CA VAL A 2 10.65 -8.75 -20.72
C VAL A 2 10.11 -9.44 -19.48
N GLU A 3 8.94 -10.05 -19.59
CA GLU A 3 8.31 -10.80 -18.51
C GLU A 3 8.34 -12.29 -18.84
N LEU A 4 8.74 -13.12 -17.88
CA LEU A 4 8.66 -14.56 -17.97
C LEU A 4 7.55 -15.05 -17.04
N ASP A 5 6.44 -15.50 -17.60
CA ASP A 5 5.31 -16.04 -16.86
C ASP A 5 4.95 -17.45 -17.39
N ARG A 6 4.85 -18.42 -16.47
CA ARG A 6 4.51 -19.83 -16.75
C ARG A 6 5.30 -20.46 -17.91
N GLY A 7 6.59 -20.11 -18.02
CA GLY A 7 7.49 -20.63 -19.06
C GLY A 7 7.29 -20.00 -20.45
N LYS A 8 6.50 -18.93 -20.55
CA LYS A 8 6.37 -18.11 -21.76
C LYS A 8 7.03 -16.76 -21.55
N ILE A 9 7.68 -16.27 -22.59
CA ILE A 9 8.32 -14.95 -22.61
C ILE A 9 7.37 -13.97 -23.28
N PHE A 10 7.10 -12.85 -22.60
CA PHE A 10 6.30 -11.74 -23.08
C PHE A 10 7.17 -10.50 -23.19
N ASN A 11 7.19 -9.90 -24.38
CA ASN A 11 7.97 -8.71 -24.66
C ASN A 11 7.04 -7.50 -24.72
N TYR A 12 7.34 -6.49 -23.90
CA TYR A 12 6.61 -5.23 -23.83
C TYR A 12 7.50 -4.08 -24.29
N ASN A 13 7.05 -3.35 -25.31
CA ASN A 13 7.73 -2.17 -25.84
C ASN A 13 7.10 -0.91 -25.23
N GLY A 14 7.57 -0.51 -24.04
CA GLY A 14 7.07 0.67 -23.33
C GLY A 14 7.73 0.87 -21.97
N ASN A 15 7.28 1.91 -21.25
CA ASN A 15 7.67 2.20 -19.87
C ASN A 15 6.96 1.24 -18.87
N TYR A 16 7.29 1.35 -17.58
CA TYR A 16 6.73 0.46 -16.54
C TYR A 16 5.21 0.58 -16.40
N ALA A 17 4.65 1.79 -16.52
CA ALA A 17 3.20 2.00 -16.50
C ALA A 17 2.48 1.28 -17.65
N TYR A 18 3.03 1.36 -18.88
CA TYR A 18 2.52 0.62 -20.04
C TYR A 18 2.58 -0.90 -19.85
N PHE A 19 3.64 -1.40 -19.20
CA PHE A 19 3.74 -2.82 -18.85
C PHE A 19 2.64 -3.24 -17.87
N LEU A 20 2.40 -2.47 -16.81
CA LEU A 20 1.34 -2.75 -15.83
C LEU A 20 -0.05 -2.75 -16.47
N GLU A 21 -0.35 -1.76 -17.31
CA GLU A 21 -1.61 -1.67 -18.05
C GLU A 21 -1.81 -2.90 -18.95
N LYS A 22 -0.82 -3.22 -19.80
CA LYS A 22 -0.90 -4.38 -20.72
C LYS A 22 -0.93 -5.71 -19.98
N LYS A 23 -0.27 -5.81 -18.81
CA LYS A 23 -0.34 -6.97 -17.94
C LYS A 23 -1.75 -7.14 -17.38
N SER A 24 -2.36 -6.06 -16.88
CA SER A 24 -3.73 -6.08 -16.34
C SER A 24 -4.78 -6.45 -17.40
N GLU A 25 -4.67 -5.90 -18.61
CA GLU A 25 -5.56 -6.25 -19.74
C GLU A 25 -5.46 -7.74 -20.07
N ARG A 26 -4.24 -8.29 -20.12
CA ARG A 26 -4.01 -9.70 -20.40
C ARG A 26 -4.56 -10.58 -19.29
N GLU A 27 -4.35 -10.22 -18.02
CA GLU A 27 -4.90 -10.96 -16.88
C GLU A 27 -6.43 -10.96 -16.88
N ALA A 28 -7.06 -9.83 -17.23
CA ALA A 28 -8.52 -9.73 -17.39
C ALA A 28 -9.03 -10.61 -18.55
N LEU A 29 -8.33 -10.61 -19.69
CA LEU A 29 -8.64 -11.51 -20.82
C LEU A 29 -8.45 -12.97 -20.42
N ASP A 30 -7.39 -13.30 -19.70
CA ASP A 30 -7.14 -14.66 -19.22
C ASP A 30 -8.19 -15.12 -18.22
N ALA A 31 -8.62 -14.25 -17.29
CA ALA A 31 -9.68 -14.51 -16.33
C ALA A 31 -11.04 -14.74 -17.01
N THR A 32 -11.40 -13.93 -18.00
CA THR A 32 -12.65 -14.12 -18.77
C THR A 32 -12.62 -15.42 -19.58
N VAL A 33 -11.48 -15.77 -20.19
CA VAL A 33 -11.29 -17.05 -20.88
C VAL A 33 -11.37 -18.22 -19.90
N LEU A 34 -10.74 -18.11 -18.73
CA LEU A 34 -10.79 -19.12 -17.66
C LEU A 34 -12.23 -19.33 -17.19
N HIS A 35 -12.97 -18.25 -16.92
CA HIS A 35 -14.37 -18.31 -16.50
C HIS A 35 -15.25 -19.00 -17.56
N LYS A 36 -15.09 -18.67 -18.84
CA LYS A 36 -15.77 -19.37 -19.96
C LYS A 36 -15.42 -20.85 -19.99
N ASN A 37 -14.14 -21.19 -19.82
CA ASN A 37 -13.67 -22.58 -19.79
C ASN A 37 -14.23 -23.36 -18.58
N GLN A 38 -14.33 -22.75 -17.39
CA GLN A 38 -14.96 -23.37 -16.22
C GLN A 38 -16.45 -23.64 -16.45
N GLN A 39 -17.19 -22.69 -17.05
CA GLN A 39 -18.60 -22.91 -17.39
C GLN A 39 -18.78 -24.02 -18.42
N LEU A 40 -17.90 -24.09 -19.42
CA LEU A 40 -17.91 -25.16 -20.41
C LEU A 40 -17.55 -26.51 -19.78
N LEU A 41 -16.55 -26.55 -18.90
CA LEU A 41 -16.16 -27.74 -18.15
C LEU A 41 -17.31 -28.25 -17.28
N LYS A 42 -18.07 -27.37 -16.61
CA LYS A 42 -19.27 -27.77 -15.84
C LYS A 42 -20.31 -28.45 -16.73
N LYS A 43 -20.60 -27.88 -17.90
CA LYS A 43 -21.54 -28.46 -18.87
C LYS A 43 -21.07 -29.82 -19.42
N GLU A 44 -19.78 -29.94 -19.75
CA GLU A 44 -19.22 -31.21 -20.24
C GLU A 44 -19.09 -32.26 -19.12
N LEU A 45 -18.88 -31.85 -17.87
CA LEU A 45 -18.89 -32.75 -16.71
C LEU A 45 -20.28 -33.34 -16.47
N GLU A 46 -21.35 -32.54 -16.61
CA GLU A 46 -22.72 -33.05 -16.59
C GLU A 46 -22.99 -34.04 -17.73
N TRP A 47 -22.41 -33.81 -18.91
CA TRP A 47 -22.49 -34.76 -20.03
C TRP A 47 -21.74 -36.06 -19.73
N MET A 48 -20.51 -36.00 -19.17
CA MET A 48 -19.73 -37.17 -18.76
C MET A 48 -20.41 -37.99 -17.66
N ARG A 49 -21.08 -37.33 -16.69
CA ARG A 49 -21.85 -37.99 -15.62
C ARG A 49 -23.01 -38.84 -16.13
N ARG A 50 -23.53 -38.55 -17.34
CA ARG A 50 -24.58 -39.35 -17.98
C ARG A 50 -24.05 -40.67 -18.59
N MET A 51 -22.77 -40.99 -18.39
CA MET A 51 -22.07 -42.18 -18.91
C MET A 51 -22.34 -42.45 -20.40
N PRO A 52 -22.07 -41.51 -21.31
CA PRO A 52 -22.20 -41.75 -22.73
C PRO A 52 -21.24 -42.88 -23.15
N GLN A 53 -21.78 -43.96 -23.74
CA GLN A 53 -20.94 -45.05 -24.21
C GLN A 53 -20.14 -44.62 -25.44
N ALA A 54 -18.81 -44.76 -25.37
CA ALA A 54 -17.87 -44.35 -26.40
C ALA A 54 -17.84 -45.30 -27.62
N ARG A 55 -19.02 -45.59 -28.19
CA ARG A 55 -19.18 -46.56 -29.29
C ARG A 55 -18.87 -45.97 -30.68
N GLY A 56 -18.53 -44.68 -30.80
CA GLY A 56 -18.25 -44.01 -32.08
C GLY A 56 -17.18 -42.92 -32.01
N THR A 57 -16.59 -42.58 -33.17
CA THR A 57 -15.49 -41.62 -33.33
C THR A 57 -15.80 -40.23 -32.77
N LYS A 58 -17.03 -39.75 -32.94
CA LYS A 58 -17.48 -38.44 -32.39
C LYS A 58 -17.58 -38.43 -30.87
N SER A 59 -17.94 -39.55 -30.25
CA SER A 59 -18.02 -39.66 -28.78
C SER A 59 -16.63 -39.72 -28.16
N ASN A 60 -15.70 -40.45 -28.78
CA ASN A 60 -14.29 -40.48 -28.35
C ASN A 60 -13.61 -39.11 -28.47
N ALA A 61 -13.83 -38.39 -29.58
CA ALA A 61 -13.29 -37.04 -29.75
C ALA A 61 -13.76 -36.06 -28.67
N ARG A 62 -15.03 -36.17 -28.24
CA ARG A 62 -15.60 -35.32 -27.20
C ARG A 62 -15.08 -35.66 -25.80
N ILE A 63 -14.88 -36.94 -25.50
CA ILE A 63 -14.26 -37.40 -24.26
C ILE A 63 -12.80 -36.90 -24.16
N ASN A 64 -12.03 -36.99 -25.24
CA ASN A 64 -10.67 -36.47 -25.27
C ASN A 64 -10.64 -34.94 -25.12
N ALA A 65 -11.54 -34.23 -25.78
CA ALA A 65 -11.67 -32.78 -25.64
C ALA A 65 -12.02 -32.35 -24.21
N PHE A 66 -12.80 -33.15 -23.48
CA PHE A 66 -13.07 -32.91 -22.05
C PHE A 66 -11.80 -33.00 -21.21
N TYR A 67 -10.99 -34.05 -21.36
CA TYR A 67 -9.74 -34.19 -20.61
C TYR A 67 -8.73 -33.09 -20.95
N ASP A 68 -8.61 -32.71 -22.22
CA ASP A 68 -7.77 -31.59 -22.66
C ASP A 68 -8.24 -30.25 -22.06
N LEU A 69 -9.55 -30.03 -22.01
CA LEU A 69 -10.15 -28.84 -21.41
C LEU A 69 -9.95 -28.82 -19.89
N GLU A 70 -10.09 -29.96 -19.23
CA GLU A 70 -9.87 -30.12 -17.80
C GLU A 70 -8.42 -29.78 -17.44
N GLU A 71 -7.45 -30.30 -18.19
CA GLU A 71 -6.03 -30.03 -17.95
C GLU A 71 -5.68 -28.54 -18.16
N LYS A 72 -6.21 -27.93 -19.22
CA LYS A 72 -6.01 -26.49 -19.52
C LYS A 72 -6.66 -25.57 -18.48
N THR A 73 -7.80 -25.98 -17.92
CA THR A 73 -8.56 -25.16 -16.95
C THR A 73 -7.97 -25.29 -15.55
N LYS A 74 -7.53 -26.49 -15.14
CA LYS A 74 -6.85 -26.71 -13.84
C LYS A 74 -5.54 -25.94 -13.73
N LYS A 75 -4.75 -25.84 -14.81
CA LYS A 75 -3.50 -25.06 -14.83
C LYS A 75 -3.68 -23.53 -14.69
N LYS A 76 -4.89 -22.99 -14.89
CA LYS A 76 -5.14 -21.54 -14.85
C LYS A 76 -5.73 -21.02 -13.53
N SER A 77 -6.26 -21.87 -12.65
CA SER A 77 -7.13 -21.48 -11.52
C SER A 77 -6.42 -21.05 -10.23
N ASP A 78 -5.09 -20.95 -10.20
CA ASP A 78 -4.32 -20.72 -8.96
C ASP A 78 -4.27 -19.26 -8.47
N ASN A 79 -4.87 -18.30 -9.18
CA ASN A 79 -4.92 -16.89 -8.74
C ASN A 79 -6.28 -16.55 -8.12
N GLN A 80 -6.61 -17.15 -6.97
CA GLN A 80 -7.70 -16.63 -6.13
C GLN A 80 -7.12 -15.60 -5.17
N SER A 81 -7.63 -14.36 -5.23
CA SER A 81 -7.42 -13.37 -4.18
C SER A 81 -8.14 -13.85 -2.93
N VAL A 82 -7.46 -13.77 -1.79
CA VAL A 82 -8.00 -14.22 -0.51
C VAL A 82 -7.90 -13.07 0.48
N ASN A 83 -9.07 -12.53 0.81
CA ASN A 83 -9.20 -11.54 1.86
C ASN A 83 -8.84 -12.16 3.22
N LEU A 84 -7.75 -11.68 3.84
CA LEU A 84 -7.33 -12.07 5.18
C LEU A 84 -7.78 -11.04 6.23
N GLN A 85 -8.62 -11.45 7.18
CA GLN A 85 -9.00 -10.62 8.34
C GLN A 85 -8.59 -11.31 9.64
N MET A 86 -7.47 -10.90 10.23
CA MET A 86 -6.90 -11.55 11.43
C MET A 86 -7.38 -10.94 12.76
N LYS A 87 -7.49 -11.77 13.82
CA LYS A 87 -7.62 -11.30 15.20
C LYS A 87 -6.26 -11.33 15.85
N MET A 88 -5.75 -10.14 16.13
CA MET A 88 -4.48 -10.02 16.82
C MET A 88 -4.62 -10.35 18.31
N SER A 89 -3.49 -10.66 18.95
CA SER A 89 -3.40 -10.72 20.41
C SER A 89 -4.01 -9.46 21.03
N ARG A 90 -4.68 -9.59 22.19
CA ARG A 90 -5.30 -8.45 22.88
C ARG A 90 -4.23 -7.40 23.15
N GLN A 91 -4.40 -6.23 22.54
CA GLN A 91 -3.50 -5.10 22.68
C GLN A 91 -3.95 -4.26 23.87
N GLY A 92 -3.08 -4.09 24.86
CA GLY A 92 -3.30 -3.19 26.00
C GLY A 92 -3.36 -1.73 25.57
N GLY A 93 -3.79 -0.85 26.48
CA GLY A 93 -3.91 0.59 26.19
C GLY A 93 -2.57 1.29 25.92
N LYS A 94 -1.46 0.73 26.42
CA LYS A 94 -0.10 1.21 26.19
C LYS A 94 0.63 0.20 25.29
N ILE A 95 1.17 0.71 24.17
CA ILE A 95 1.83 -0.13 23.15
C ILE A 95 3.33 0.11 23.18
N ILE A 96 3.76 1.31 22.80
CA ILE A 96 5.13 1.80 22.91
C ILE A 96 5.09 3.31 23.15
N GLU A 97 5.91 3.77 24.08
CA GLU A 97 6.19 5.18 24.32
C GLU A 97 7.70 5.41 24.25
N LEU A 98 8.10 6.34 23.39
CA LEU A 98 9.46 6.82 23.23
C LEU A 98 9.52 8.20 23.88
N GLU A 99 10.42 8.39 24.83
CA GLU A 99 10.61 9.68 25.50
C GLU A 99 12.07 10.12 25.39
N ASN A 100 12.28 11.27 24.73
CA ASN A 100 13.53 12.02 24.63
C ASN A 100 14.72 11.14 24.23
N ILE A 101 14.49 10.27 23.25
CA ILE A 101 15.47 9.30 22.81
C ILE A 101 16.61 9.99 22.09
N ALA A 102 17.84 9.71 22.52
CA ALA A 102 19.04 10.09 21.81
C ALA A 102 19.95 8.88 21.57
N LYS A 103 20.59 8.84 20.40
CA LYS A 103 21.58 7.84 20.03
C LYS A 103 22.66 8.44 19.15
N ALA A 104 23.91 8.21 19.50
CA ALA A 104 25.07 8.57 18.68
C ALA A 104 25.96 7.36 18.40
N PHE A 105 26.58 7.34 17.22
CA PHE A 105 27.62 6.35 16.87
C PHE A 105 28.87 7.08 16.41
N GLU A 106 30.02 6.76 17.00
CA GLU A 106 31.34 7.31 16.62
C GLU A 106 31.35 8.86 16.52
N GLY A 107 30.60 9.54 17.39
CA GLY A 107 30.50 11.01 17.41
C GLY A 107 29.51 11.61 16.40
N ARG A 108 28.79 10.79 15.61
CA ARG A 108 27.67 11.23 14.78
C ARG A 108 26.34 10.98 15.49
N GLU A 109 25.59 12.05 15.72
CA GLU A 109 24.23 11.96 16.24
C GLU A 109 23.31 11.36 15.16
N ILE A 110 22.67 10.25 15.51
CA ILE A 110 21.73 9.54 14.63
C ILE A 110 20.29 9.91 14.98
N ILE A 111 20.00 10.00 16.28
CA ILE A 111 18.71 10.46 16.82
C ILE A 111 19.03 11.42 17.95
N ASN A 112 18.39 12.58 17.97
CA ASN A 112 18.50 13.57 19.02
C ASN A 112 17.09 14.02 19.43
N ASP A 113 16.77 13.83 20.70
CA ASP A 113 15.53 14.27 21.34
C ASP A 113 14.23 13.85 20.61
N PHE A 114 14.09 12.56 20.33
CA PHE A 114 12.88 12.02 19.68
C PHE A 114 11.91 11.43 20.70
N SER A 115 10.68 11.95 20.72
CA SER A 115 9.57 11.44 21.55
C SER A 115 8.37 11.08 20.68
N TYR A 116 7.78 9.91 20.90
CA TYR A 116 6.58 9.48 20.20
C TYR A 116 5.81 8.41 20.99
N THR A 117 4.49 8.57 21.04
CA THR A 117 3.58 7.58 21.63
C THR A 117 2.81 6.89 20.52
N PHE A 118 3.03 5.58 20.37
CA PHE A 118 2.35 4.78 19.37
C PHE A 118 0.90 4.50 19.77
N LYS A 119 -0.02 4.78 18.87
CA LYS A 119 -1.45 4.52 19.05
C LYS A 119 -1.87 3.30 18.23
N LYS A 120 -3.00 2.73 18.64
CA LYS A 120 -3.58 1.58 17.94
C LYS A 120 -3.99 1.97 16.53
N GLY A 121 -3.55 1.18 15.55
CA GLY A 121 -3.83 1.40 14.14
C GLY A 121 -2.88 2.38 13.46
N ASP A 122 -1.83 2.85 14.14
CA ASP A 122 -0.82 3.70 13.52
C ASP A 122 -0.20 3.01 12.31
N ARG A 123 -0.19 3.73 11.19
CA ARG A 123 0.44 3.32 9.93
C ARG A 123 1.54 4.31 9.59
N ILE A 124 2.77 3.94 9.91
CA ILE A 124 3.93 4.83 9.88
C ILE A 124 4.89 4.41 8.76
N GLY A 125 5.17 5.31 7.83
CA GLY A 125 6.24 5.16 6.84
C GLY A 125 7.53 5.79 7.33
N LEU A 126 8.67 5.11 7.20
CA LEU A 126 9.99 5.63 7.57
C LEU A 126 10.78 6.00 6.31
N ALA A 127 10.95 7.30 6.09
CA ALA A 127 11.65 7.85 4.95
C ALA A 127 12.98 8.52 5.37
N GLY A 128 13.97 8.48 4.47
CA GLY A 128 15.29 9.07 4.72
C GLY A 128 16.35 8.53 3.77
N LYS A 129 17.50 9.21 3.68
CA LYS A 129 18.64 8.72 2.89
C LYS A 129 19.27 7.48 3.54
N ASN A 130 19.93 6.63 2.76
CA ASN A 130 20.69 5.51 3.33
C ASN A 130 21.78 6.02 4.27
N GLY A 131 21.97 5.34 5.41
CA GLY A 131 22.94 5.75 6.43
C GLY A 131 22.49 6.88 7.37
N THR A 132 21.24 7.35 7.27
CA THR A 132 20.66 8.30 8.24
C THR A 132 20.28 7.65 9.57
N GLY A 133 20.29 6.30 9.66
CA GLY A 133 20.05 5.54 10.88
C GLY A 133 18.69 4.85 11.00
N LYS A 134 17.98 4.61 9.88
CA LYS A 134 16.61 4.04 9.91
C LYS A 134 16.56 2.75 10.72
N SER A 135 17.47 1.83 10.39
CA SER A 135 17.61 0.57 11.10
C SER A 135 17.98 0.75 12.58
N THR A 136 18.70 1.83 12.93
CA THR A 136 18.97 2.17 14.34
C THR A 136 17.68 2.49 15.08
N LEU A 137 16.81 3.32 14.52
CA LEU A 137 15.50 3.63 15.11
C LEU A 137 14.65 2.35 15.28
N LEU A 138 14.59 1.50 14.25
CA LEU A 138 13.86 0.23 14.31
C LEU A 138 14.42 -0.71 15.40
N ASN A 139 15.75 -0.78 15.53
CA ASN A 139 16.39 -1.61 16.56
C ASN A 139 16.13 -1.07 17.98
N ILE A 140 16.00 0.25 18.15
CA ILE A 140 15.62 0.86 19.44
C ILE A 140 14.15 0.53 19.76
N ILE A 141 13.24 0.70 18.79
CA ILE A 141 11.81 0.37 18.95
C ILE A 141 11.61 -1.09 19.32
N THR A 142 12.38 -2.00 18.70
CA THR A 142 12.32 -3.44 18.98
C THR A 142 13.12 -3.87 20.19
N SER A 143 13.64 -2.93 21.00
CA SER A 143 14.46 -3.17 22.19
C SER A 143 15.74 -3.99 21.92
N GLN A 144 16.21 -4.05 20.67
CA GLN A 144 17.47 -4.70 20.28
C GLN A 144 18.69 -3.80 20.53
N LEU A 145 18.47 -2.49 20.60
CA LEU A 145 19.50 -1.50 20.88
C LEU A 145 19.00 -0.56 21.97
N THR A 146 19.84 -0.34 22.99
CA THR A 146 19.53 0.66 24.03
C THR A 146 19.91 2.06 23.55
N PRO A 147 19.03 3.06 23.77
CA PRO A 147 19.38 4.45 23.51
C PRO A 147 20.44 4.94 24.51
N ASP A 148 21.17 5.99 24.16
CA ASP A 148 22.19 6.59 25.04
C ASP A 148 21.55 7.53 26.07
N ALA A 149 20.43 8.16 25.70
CA ALA A 149 19.57 8.93 26.58
C ALA A 149 18.09 8.72 26.23
N GLY A 150 17.20 9.02 27.17
CA GLY A 150 15.76 8.80 27.03
C GLY A 150 15.30 7.42 27.48
N THR A 151 14.01 7.16 27.37
CA THR A 151 13.36 5.91 27.78
C THR A 151 12.48 5.34 26.68
N VAL A 152 12.51 4.01 26.54
CA VAL A 152 11.63 3.23 25.67
C VAL A 152 10.76 2.38 26.58
N ASP A 153 9.49 2.70 26.68
CA ASP A 153 8.52 1.93 27.46
C ASP A 153 7.63 1.11 26.52
N THR A 154 7.77 -0.21 26.59
CA THR A 154 7.04 -1.15 25.74
C THR A 154 5.98 -1.87 26.57
N GLY A 155 4.73 -1.83 26.11
CA GLY A 155 3.63 -2.53 26.74
C GLY A 155 3.81 -4.05 26.75
N GLU A 156 3.45 -4.70 27.86
CA GLU A 156 3.64 -6.14 28.08
C GLU A 156 2.93 -7.02 27.04
N THR A 157 1.85 -6.51 26.42
CA THR A 157 1.08 -7.24 25.40
C THR A 157 1.59 -7.02 23.98
N THR A 158 2.62 -6.20 23.78
CA THR A 158 3.16 -5.87 22.45
C THR A 158 3.98 -7.04 21.91
N VAL A 159 3.60 -7.53 20.73
CA VAL A 159 4.29 -8.61 20.01
C VAL A 159 4.80 -8.02 18.70
N PHE A 160 6.11 -7.91 18.58
CA PHE A 160 6.77 -7.40 17.38
C PHE A 160 6.95 -8.49 16.33
N GLY A 161 6.61 -8.16 15.09
CA GLY A 161 7.02 -8.90 13.91
C GLY A 161 7.99 -8.03 13.13
N TYR A 162 9.25 -8.46 13.00
CA TYR A 162 10.27 -7.66 12.31
C TYR A 162 10.83 -8.42 11.10
N TYR A 163 10.46 -7.98 9.91
CA TYR A 163 11.05 -8.42 8.64
C TYR A 163 12.28 -7.55 8.29
N LYS A 164 13.47 -8.15 8.34
CA LYS A 164 14.75 -7.52 8.00
C LYS A 164 15.25 -7.92 6.62
N GLN A 165 15.89 -6.98 5.92
CA GLN A 165 16.55 -7.20 4.62
C GLN A 165 17.63 -8.30 4.66
N GLY A 166 18.30 -8.50 5.80
CA GLY A 166 19.30 -9.55 5.99
C GLY A 166 18.74 -10.98 5.99
N GLY A 167 17.41 -11.14 6.06
CA GLY A 167 16.73 -12.42 6.12
C GLY A 167 16.97 -13.19 7.42
N LEU A 168 16.27 -14.32 7.56
CA LEU A 168 16.57 -15.34 8.56
C LEU A 168 17.39 -16.47 7.91
N THR A 169 18.34 -17.01 8.67
CA THR A 169 19.02 -18.25 8.30
C THR A 169 18.13 -19.43 8.67
N PHE A 170 17.80 -20.25 7.68
CA PHE A 170 17.02 -21.47 7.86
C PHE A 170 17.94 -22.68 7.81
N ASP A 171 17.63 -23.72 8.59
CA ASP A 171 18.29 -25.02 8.41
C ASP A 171 17.89 -25.60 7.04
N PRO A 172 18.85 -25.88 6.14
CA PRO A 172 18.56 -26.43 4.82
C PRO A 172 17.79 -27.76 4.84
N LYS A 173 17.91 -28.53 5.94
CA LYS A 173 17.32 -29.87 6.09
C LYS A 173 15.92 -29.87 6.69
N GLU A 174 15.44 -28.72 7.17
CA GLU A 174 14.08 -28.60 7.67
C GLU A 174 13.07 -28.50 6.52
N ARG A 175 11.84 -28.94 6.79
CA ARG A 175 10.73 -28.76 5.86
C ARG A 175 10.13 -27.37 6.02
N VAL A 176 9.63 -26.83 4.91
CA VAL A 176 9.01 -25.49 4.88
C VAL A 176 7.87 -25.37 5.90
N ILE A 177 6.98 -26.37 5.96
CA ILE A 177 5.85 -26.36 6.89
C ILE A 177 6.29 -26.46 8.35
N ASP A 178 7.39 -27.16 8.64
CA ASP A 178 7.86 -27.38 10.01
C ASP A 178 8.46 -26.08 10.57
N ILE A 179 9.16 -25.29 9.75
CA ILE A 179 9.65 -23.96 10.12
C ILE A 179 8.50 -23.05 10.55
N VAL A 180 7.44 -22.99 9.74
CA VAL A 180 6.28 -22.12 9.99
C VAL A 180 5.48 -22.60 11.20
N LYS A 181 5.37 -23.93 11.38
CA LYS A 181 4.71 -24.53 12.53
C LYS A 181 5.48 -24.39 13.85
N SER A 182 6.79 -24.20 13.79
CA SER A 182 7.63 -24.06 14.97
C SER A 182 7.25 -22.84 15.82
N ASP A 183 6.79 -21.76 15.18
CA ASP A 183 6.31 -20.56 15.86
C ASP A 183 4.84 -20.68 16.30
N ALA A 184 3.96 -21.13 15.40
CA ALA A 184 2.55 -21.38 15.72
C ALA A 184 1.91 -22.41 14.79
N GLU A 185 1.02 -23.25 15.31
CA GLU A 185 0.32 -24.25 14.48
C GLU A 185 -0.91 -23.65 13.76
N TYR A 186 -1.54 -22.64 14.39
CA TYR A 186 -2.70 -21.94 13.86
C TYR A 186 -2.77 -20.49 14.37
N ILE A 187 -3.33 -19.60 13.54
CA ILE A 187 -3.67 -18.21 13.87
C ILE A 187 -5.18 -18.12 14.04
N LYS A 188 -5.65 -17.42 15.09
CA LYS A 188 -7.08 -17.16 15.31
C LYS A 188 -7.51 -15.88 14.57
N MET A 189 -8.58 -15.98 13.80
CA MET A 189 -9.14 -14.89 13.00
C MET A 189 -10.22 -14.10 13.75
N ALA A 190 -10.55 -12.90 13.24
CA ALA A 190 -11.40 -11.92 13.92
C ALA A 190 -12.81 -12.47 14.21
N ASP A 191 -13.32 -13.22 13.23
CA ASP A 191 -14.58 -13.97 13.20
C ASP A 191 -14.58 -15.23 14.10
N GLY A 192 -13.44 -15.57 14.70
CA GLY A 192 -13.27 -16.78 15.52
C GLY A 192 -12.86 -18.04 14.74
N SER A 193 -12.70 -17.94 13.42
CA SER A 193 -12.12 -19.02 12.62
C SER A 193 -10.62 -19.19 12.90
N VAL A 194 -10.03 -20.32 12.49
CA VAL A 194 -8.59 -20.58 12.62
C VAL A 194 -7.97 -20.80 11.24
N ILE A 195 -6.91 -20.06 10.94
CA ILE A 195 -6.05 -20.34 9.79
C ILE A 195 -4.90 -21.23 10.25
N THR A 196 -4.70 -22.32 9.53
CA THR A 196 -3.56 -23.21 9.76
C THR A 196 -2.31 -22.66 9.05
N ALA A 197 -1.13 -23.02 9.54
CA ALA A 197 0.14 -22.71 8.88
C ALA A 197 0.15 -23.10 7.38
N SER A 198 -0.48 -24.23 7.02
CA SER A 198 -0.59 -24.70 5.63
C SER A 198 -1.48 -23.82 4.76
N ALA A 199 -2.58 -23.31 5.32
CA ALA A 199 -3.43 -22.36 4.62
C ALA A 199 -2.68 -21.04 4.38
N LEU A 200 -2.00 -20.50 5.39
CA LEU A 200 -1.18 -19.28 5.24
C LEU A 200 -0.06 -19.45 4.21
N LEU A 201 0.64 -20.58 4.23
CA LEU A 201 1.65 -20.90 3.22
C LEU A 201 1.06 -20.94 1.80
N THR A 202 -0.13 -21.51 1.63
CA THR A 202 -0.80 -21.57 0.32
C THR A 202 -1.10 -20.17 -0.22
N LEU A 203 -1.51 -19.25 0.66
CA LEU A 203 -1.82 -17.86 0.33
C LEU A 203 -0.59 -17.11 -0.19
N PHE A 204 0.57 -17.36 0.44
CA PHE A 204 1.85 -16.82 -0.01
C PHE A 204 2.53 -17.68 -1.08
N LEU A 205 1.71 -18.31 -1.93
CA LEU A 205 2.11 -19.01 -3.13
C LEU A 205 3.06 -20.19 -2.87
N PHE A 206 2.87 -20.90 -1.74
CA PHE A 206 3.45 -22.23 -1.51
C PHE A 206 2.38 -23.32 -1.68
N PRO A 207 2.30 -23.95 -2.86
CA PRO A 207 1.40 -25.09 -3.07
C PRO A 207 1.67 -26.21 -2.07
N PRO A 208 0.66 -27.01 -1.67
CA PRO A 208 0.81 -28.08 -0.67
C PRO A 208 1.97 -29.04 -0.93
N LYS A 209 2.26 -29.34 -2.20
CA LYS A 209 3.41 -30.18 -2.59
C LYS A 209 4.76 -29.58 -2.19
N LYS A 210 4.91 -28.26 -2.25
CA LYS A 210 6.15 -27.57 -1.88
C LYS A 210 6.30 -27.41 -0.36
N GLN A 211 5.19 -27.34 0.38
CA GLN A 211 5.21 -27.18 1.84
C GLN A 211 5.92 -28.33 2.57
N HIS A 212 5.83 -29.55 2.02
CA HIS A 212 6.52 -30.72 2.56
C HIS A 212 7.96 -30.91 2.01
N GLY A 213 8.40 -30.03 1.11
CA GLY A 213 9.76 -30.03 0.58
C GLY A 213 10.77 -29.48 1.58
N MET A 214 12.05 -29.77 1.34
CA MET A 214 13.17 -29.22 2.11
C MET A 214 13.48 -27.79 1.68
N VAL A 215 13.94 -26.97 2.62
CA VAL A 215 14.26 -25.55 2.40
C VAL A 215 15.44 -25.36 1.45
N GLU A 216 16.37 -26.31 1.38
CA GLU A 216 17.47 -26.29 0.41
C GLU A 216 16.99 -26.17 -1.05
N LYS A 217 15.79 -26.69 -1.35
CA LYS A 217 15.22 -26.72 -2.71
C LYS A 217 14.50 -25.42 -3.08
N LEU A 218 14.31 -24.51 -2.12
CA LEU A 218 13.68 -23.23 -2.35
C LEU A 218 14.63 -22.26 -3.05
N SER A 219 14.08 -21.53 -4.01
CA SER A 219 14.73 -20.36 -4.61
C SER A 219 14.92 -19.25 -3.58
N GLY A 220 15.80 -18.28 -3.88
CA GLY A 220 16.03 -17.12 -3.00
C GLY A 220 14.75 -16.33 -2.70
N GLY A 221 13.89 -16.11 -3.71
CA GLY A 221 12.61 -15.42 -3.53
C GLY A 221 11.61 -16.22 -2.67
N GLU A 222 11.57 -17.53 -2.83
CA GLU A 222 10.77 -18.40 -1.96
C GLU A 222 11.29 -18.40 -0.51
N LYS A 223 12.61 -18.38 -0.29
CA LYS A 223 13.15 -18.24 1.08
C LYS A 223 12.77 -16.91 1.72
N LYS A 224 12.69 -15.83 0.95
CA LYS A 224 12.24 -14.51 1.43
C LYS A 224 10.74 -14.52 1.77
N ARG A 225 9.90 -15.16 0.96
CA ARG A 225 8.49 -15.41 1.31
C ARG A 225 8.36 -16.22 2.60
N LEU A 226 9.16 -17.27 2.76
CA LEU A 226 9.15 -18.09 3.98
C LEU A 226 9.54 -17.25 5.22
N ASN A 227 10.49 -16.34 5.08
CA ASN A 227 10.85 -15.40 6.15
C ASN A 227 9.69 -14.50 6.55
N LEU A 228 9.00 -13.92 5.57
CA LEU A 228 7.79 -13.13 5.81
C LEU A 228 6.72 -13.97 6.53
N MET A 229 6.51 -15.23 6.11
CA MET A 229 5.56 -16.14 6.77
C MET A 229 5.90 -16.41 8.21
N LYS A 230 7.18 -16.62 8.50
CA LYS A 230 7.65 -16.82 9.87
C LYS A 230 7.31 -15.63 10.76
N VAL A 231 7.53 -14.41 10.27
CA VAL A 231 7.20 -13.17 10.99
C VAL A 231 5.69 -13.03 11.20
N LEU A 232 4.87 -13.32 10.18
CA LEU A 232 3.41 -13.20 10.31
C LEU A 232 2.79 -14.27 11.21
N MET A 233 3.36 -15.49 11.27
CA MET A 233 2.88 -16.57 12.14
C MET A 233 3.01 -16.26 13.63
N GLN A 234 3.91 -15.34 14.01
CA GLN A 234 4.02 -14.87 15.39
C GLN A 234 2.79 -14.07 15.85
N ASN A 235 1.84 -13.81 14.94
CA ASN A 235 0.65 -13.00 15.17
C ASN A 235 1.00 -11.63 15.79
N PRO A 236 1.90 -10.85 15.16
CA PRO A 236 2.44 -9.63 15.73
C PRO A 236 1.44 -8.48 15.70
N ASN A 237 1.22 -7.78 16.81
CA ASN A 237 0.37 -6.58 16.85
C ASN A 237 1.12 -5.29 16.48
N PHE A 238 2.45 -5.38 16.34
CA PHE A 238 3.32 -4.35 15.80
C PHE A 238 4.17 -4.98 14.69
N LEU A 239 3.91 -4.63 13.43
CA LEU A 239 4.60 -5.18 12.27
C LEU A 239 5.58 -4.15 11.69
N ILE A 240 6.86 -4.53 11.56
CA ILE A 240 7.93 -3.74 10.97
C ILE A 240 8.41 -4.45 9.71
N LEU A 241 8.35 -3.74 8.58
CA LEU A 241 8.83 -4.23 7.29
C LEU A 241 9.94 -3.34 6.77
N ASP A 242 11.17 -3.86 6.73
CA ASP A 242 12.35 -3.13 6.26
C ASP A 242 12.70 -3.51 4.81
N GLU A 243 12.42 -2.60 3.88
CA GLU A 243 12.60 -2.72 2.42
C GLU A 243 11.96 -3.98 1.79
N PRO A 244 10.66 -4.25 2.01
CA PRO A 244 10.01 -5.47 1.53
C PRO A 244 9.94 -5.56 -0.01
N THR A 245 9.93 -4.43 -0.72
CA THR A 245 9.75 -4.37 -2.19
C THR A 245 10.97 -4.84 -2.98
N ASN A 246 12.18 -4.67 -2.45
CA ASN A 246 13.41 -5.09 -3.14
C ASN A 246 13.59 -6.61 -3.14
N ASP A 247 12.87 -7.28 -2.26
CA ASP A 247 13.12 -8.65 -1.88
C ASP A 247 12.05 -9.63 -2.38
N LEU A 248 10.88 -9.11 -2.76
CA LEU A 248 9.71 -9.92 -3.09
C LEU A 248 9.34 -9.78 -4.58
N ASP A 249 8.77 -10.86 -5.13
CA ASP A 249 8.20 -10.83 -6.48
C ASP A 249 6.87 -10.04 -6.49
N ILE A 250 6.44 -9.59 -7.67
CA ILE A 250 5.24 -8.74 -7.83
C ILE A 250 4.00 -9.44 -7.26
N ASP A 251 3.88 -10.75 -7.48
CA ASP A 251 2.72 -11.51 -7.00
C ASP A 251 2.69 -11.59 -5.47
N THR A 252 3.84 -11.78 -4.82
CA THR A 252 3.94 -11.72 -3.35
C THR A 252 3.67 -10.32 -2.83
N LEU A 253 4.14 -9.28 -3.51
CA LEU A 253 3.87 -7.90 -3.11
C LEU A 253 2.38 -7.59 -3.13
N ASN A 254 1.65 -8.03 -4.15
CA ASN A 254 0.20 -7.85 -4.21
C ASN A 254 -0.52 -8.54 -3.04
N VAL A 255 -0.14 -9.78 -2.72
CA VAL A 255 -0.70 -10.52 -1.57
C VAL A 255 -0.34 -9.84 -0.24
N LEU A 256 0.89 -9.35 -0.11
CA LEU A 256 1.33 -8.61 1.06
C LEU A 256 0.57 -7.29 1.18
N GLU A 257 0.34 -6.57 0.09
CA GLU A 257 -0.44 -5.34 0.11
C GLU A 257 -1.87 -5.59 0.61
N GLU A 258 -2.57 -6.58 0.05
CA GLU A 258 -3.93 -6.96 0.48
C GLU A 258 -3.97 -7.33 1.97
N PHE A 259 -2.91 -7.99 2.46
CA PHE A 259 -2.76 -8.31 3.87
C PHE A 259 -2.54 -7.06 4.74
N LEU A 260 -1.66 -6.15 4.31
CA LEU A 260 -1.34 -4.93 5.04
C LEU A 260 -2.49 -3.93 5.07
N GLU A 261 -3.31 -3.87 4.02
CA GLU A 261 -4.52 -3.04 3.97
C GLU A 261 -5.50 -3.43 5.08
N ASN A 262 -5.67 -4.73 5.32
CA ASN A 262 -6.58 -5.25 6.35
C ASN A 262 -5.93 -5.46 7.72
N PHE A 263 -4.66 -5.09 7.91
CA PHE A 263 -3.94 -5.29 9.16
C PHE A 263 -4.43 -4.30 10.24
N PRO A 264 -4.97 -4.77 11.38
CA PRO A 264 -5.58 -3.91 12.40
C PRO A 264 -4.59 -3.44 13.47
N GLY A 265 -3.32 -3.88 13.41
CA GLY A 265 -2.26 -3.51 14.35
C GLY A 265 -1.51 -2.25 13.93
N ILE A 266 -0.34 -2.02 14.53
CA ILE A 266 0.56 -0.94 14.12
C ILE A 266 1.46 -1.44 13.00
N LEU A 267 1.54 -0.67 11.91
CA LEU A 267 2.41 -0.95 10.79
C LEU A 267 3.51 0.10 10.70
N MET A 268 4.75 -0.35 10.65
CA MET A 268 5.91 0.48 10.34
C MET A 268 6.59 -0.02 9.06
N LEU A 269 6.59 0.80 8.02
CA LEU A 269 7.11 0.47 6.70
C LEU A 269 8.35 1.29 6.41
N VAL A 270 9.47 0.63 6.13
CA VAL A 270 10.65 1.26 5.53
C VAL A 270 10.69 0.83 4.08
N SER A 271 10.58 1.78 3.16
CA SER A 271 10.63 1.47 1.74
C SER A 271 11.14 2.67 0.96
N HIS A 272 11.84 2.42 -0.14
CA HIS A 272 12.04 3.45 -1.18
C HIS A 272 10.90 3.49 -2.20
N ASP A 273 9.97 2.53 -2.13
CA ASP A 273 8.77 2.50 -2.98
C ASP A 273 7.74 3.49 -2.48
N ARG A 274 7.53 4.54 -3.28
CA ARG A 274 6.61 5.64 -3.00
C ARG A 274 5.16 5.19 -3.03
N TYR A 275 4.81 4.28 -3.94
CA TYR A 275 3.44 3.81 -4.09
C TYR A 275 3.01 3.03 -2.85
N LEU A 276 3.87 2.14 -2.36
CA LEU A 276 3.61 1.37 -1.15
C LEU A 276 3.50 2.28 0.08
N LEU A 277 4.41 3.26 0.23
CA LEU A 277 4.34 4.22 1.33
C LEU A 277 3.06 5.05 1.28
N ASP A 278 2.70 5.61 0.12
CA ASP A 278 1.49 6.43 -0.03
C ASP A 278 0.21 5.66 0.26
N LYS A 279 0.14 4.39 -0.16
CA LYS A 279 -1.05 3.55 0.03
C LYS A 279 -1.21 3.05 1.46
N MET A 280 -0.10 2.80 2.15
CA MET A 280 -0.08 2.06 3.42
C MET A 280 0.31 2.87 4.64
N SER A 281 0.76 4.13 4.49
CA SER A 281 1.12 5.00 5.60
C SER A 281 0.26 6.25 5.67
N ASP A 282 -0.21 6.56 6.88
CA ASP A 282 -0.97 7.78 7.20
C ASP A 282 -0.05 8.85 7.80
N GLN A 283 1.14 8.43 8.25
CA GLN A 283 2.12 9.26 8.93
C GLN A 283 3.53 8.86 8.50
N LEU A 284 4.43 9.84 8.42
CA LEU A 284 5.81 9.64 8.00
C LEU A 284 6.78 10.08 9.08
N PHE A 285 7.74 9.23 9.37
CA PHE A 285 8.95 9.55 10.11
C PHE A 285 10.06 9.83 9.11
N ILE A 286 10.56 11.05 9.13
CA ILE A 286 11.46 11.57 8.11
C ILE A 286 12.77 11.88 8.79
N MET A 287 13.78 11.11 8.41
CA MET A 287 15.11 11.30 8.95
C MET A 287 15.94 12.12 7.97
N GLU A 288 16.16 13.38 8.33
CA GLU A 288 16.91 14.34 7.52
C GLU A 288 18.43 14.16 7.67
N GLY A 289 18.87 13.44 8.72
CA GLY A 289 20.27 13.34 9.15
C GLY A 289 20.55 14.21 10.37
N GLU A 290 21.78 14.15 10.88
CA GLU A 290 22.24 14.99 12.01
C GLU A 290 21.36 14.89 13.26
N GLY A 291 20.80 13.71 13.54
CA GLY A 291 19.96 13.49 14.72
C GLY A 291 18.49 13.87 14.58
N VAL A 292 18.08 14.54 13.50
CA VAL A 292 16.72 15.08 13.38
C VAL A 292 15.75 14.06 12.78
N VAL A 293 14.72 13.70 13.55
CA VAL A 293 13.57 12.90 13.11
C VAL A 293 12.33 13.78 13.10
N LYS A 294 11.79 14.08 11.92
CA LYS A 294 10.55 14.84 11.77
C LYS A 294 9.36 13.92 11.59
N ILE A 295 8.25 14.31 12.19
CA ILE A 295 6.97 13.64 12.00
C ILE A 295 6.14 14.47 11.04
N TYR A 296 5.66 13.85 9.98
CA TYR A 296 4.72 14.44 9.03
C TYR A 296 3.44 13.61 9.02
N ASN A 297 2.30 14.25 9.20
CA ASN A 297 1.01 13.58 9.11
C ASN A 297 0.46 13.78 7.70
N GLY A 298 0.34 12.71 6.94
CA GLY A 298 0.06 12.75 5.51
C GLY A 298 0.90 11.73 4.75
N ASN A 299 0.58 11.56 3.46
CA ASN A 299 1.27 10.61 2.60
C ASN A 299 2.62 11.17 2.07
N TYR A 300 3.44 10.31 1.47
CA TYR A 300 4.77 10.65 0.97
C TYR A 300 4.72 11.62 -0.22
N SER A 301 3.70 11.51 -1.06
CA SER A 301 3.46 12.44 -2.17
C SER A 301 3.18 13.87 -1.69
N GLU A 302 2.31 14.05 -0.69
CA GLU A 302 2.02 15.33 -0.04
C GLU A 302 3.28 15.94 0.60
N TYR A 303 4.05 15.10 1.31
CA TYR A 303 5.33 15.54 1.87
C TYR A 303 6.28 16.05 0.79
N ARG A 304 6.40 15.35 -0.34
CA ARG A 304 7.28 15.78 -1.44
C ARG A 304 6.82 17.11 -2.06
N LEU A 305 5.52 17.28 -2.26
CA LEU A 305 4.96 18.55 -2.75
C LEU A 305 5.25 19.70 -1.77
N SER A 306 5.19 19.44 -0.47
CA SER A 306 5.55 20.41 0.57
C SER A 306 7.05 20.79 0.57
N LEU A 307 7.93 19.92 0.05
CA LEU A 307 9.35 20.23 -0.15
C LEU A 307 9.61 21.00 -1.45
N GLU A 308 8.81 20.76 -2.49
CA GLU A 308 8.90 21.45 -3.79
C GLU A 308 8.37 22.90 -3.69
N GLN A 309 7.50 23.20 -2.71
CA GLN A 309 7.18 24.56 -2.28
C GLN A 309 8.21 25.03 -1.23
N PRO A 310 9.17 25.92 -1.55
CA PRO A 310 10.16 26.32 -0.57
C PRO A 310 9.53 27.07 0.61
N LYS A 311 9.72 26.52 1.82
CA LYS A 311 9.64 27.15 3.16
C LYS A 311 9.38 28.66 3.15
N LYS A 312 8.12 29.09 3.30
CA LYS A 312 7.83 30.30 4.09
C LYS A 312 8.00 29.91 5.55
N ALA A 313 9.03 30.47 6.18
CA ALA A 313 9.52 30.11 7.51
C ALA A 313 8.41 30.00 8.57
N GLU A 314 8.33 28.84 9.23
CA GLU A 314 7.63 28.70 10.50
C GLU A 314 8.42 29.44 11.58
N VAL A 315 7.83 30.50 12.12
CA VAL A 315 8.27 31.16 13.34
C VAL A 315 8.00 30.20 14.51
N LYS A 316 9.08 29.73 15.13
CA LYS A 316 9.07 28.95 16.37
C LYS A 316 8.25 29.69 17.45
N LYS A 317 7.14 29.10 17.90
CA LYS A 317 6.50 29.46 19.17
C LYS A 317 7.20 28.71 20.31
N VAL A 318 8.08 29.42 21.01
CA VAL A 318 8.49 29.05 22.38
C VAL A 318 7.35 29.46 23.31
N VAL A 319 6.86 28.54 24.13
CA VAL A 319 5.86 28.79 25.17
C VAL A 319 6.53 28.62 26.52
N GLU A 320 6.56 29.69 27.32
CA GLU A 320 6.53 29.66 28.79
C GLU A 320 6.03 31.03 29.32
N PRO A 321 5.53 31.16 30.56
CA PRO A 321 4.14 31.55 30.80
C PRO A 321 3.91 32.97 31.37
N VAL A 322 2.69 33.48 31.12
CA VAL A 322 1.84 34.40 31.93
C VAL A 322 2.47 35.66 32.54
N VAL A 323 2.02 36.87 32.14
CA VAL A 323 1.17 37.79 32.94
C VAL A 323 0.51 38.86 32.04
N ASP A 324 -0.78 39.05 32.27
CA ASP A 324 -1.73 40.11 31.90
C ASP A 324 -1.18 41.51 31.56
N ASN A 325 -1.64 42.07 30.42
CA ASN A 325 -2.44 43.31 30.37
C ASN A 325 -2.69 43.75 28.91
N THR A 326 -3.97 43.74 28.52
CA THR A 326 -4.56 44.53 27.41
C THR A 326 -4.32 46.05 27.57
N PRO A 327 -4.33 46.90 26.51
CA PRO A 327 -5.42 46.96 25.53
C PRO A 327 -5.13 47.31 24.05
N ALA A 328 -5.94 46.70 23.19
CA ALA A 328 -6.53 47.14 21.92
C ALA A 328 -5.70 48.01 20.93
N LYS A 329 -5.52 47.48 19.70
CA LYS A 329 -5.80 48.22 18.45
C LYS A 329 -5.89 47.34 17.19
N SER A 330 -7.07 47.47 16.56
CA SER A 330 -7.40 47.47 15.12
C SER A 330 -7.16 46.22 14.26
N THR A 331 -8.24 45.45 14.06
CA THR A 331 -8.53 44.75 12.81
C THR A 331 -8.63 45.75 11.65
N LYS A 332 -7.82 45.60 10.59
CA LYS A 332 -8.16 46.20 9.30
C LYS A 332 -9.42 45.49 8.79
N LYS A 333 -10.53 46.23 8.66
CA LYS A 333 -11.70 45.77 7.93
C LYS A 333 -11.46 46.07 6.45
N LEU A 334 -11.61 45.04 5.61
CA LEU A 334 -11.74 45.14 4.16
C LEU A 334 -12.76 46.25 3.79
N SER A 335 -12.43 47.05 2.78
CA SER A 335 -13.26 48.13 2.26
C SER A 335 -14.58 47.58 1.71
N TYR A 336 -15.68 48.32 1.83
CA TYR A 336 -16.99 47.96 1.26
C TYR A 336 -16.94 47.64 -0.25
N LYS A 337 -15.94 48.18 -0.95
CA LYS A 337 -15.65 47.86 -2.35
C LYS A 337 -15.05 46.46 -2.54
N GLU A 338 -14.15 46.05 -1.65
CA GLU A 338 -13.46 44.75 -1.70
C GLU A 338 -14.40 43.61 -1.28
N GLN A 339 -15.30 43.86 -0.32
CA GLN A 339 -16.35 42.89 0.04
C GLN A 339 -17.33 42.64 -1.11
N LYS A 340 -17.70 43.70 -1.85
CA LYS A 340 -18.57 43.56 -3.02
C LYS A 340 -17.87 42.87 -4.20
N GLU A 341 -16.58 43.14 -4.41
CA GLU A 341 -15.77 42.44 -5.42
C GLU A 341 -15.56 40.96 -5.08
N LEU A 342 -15.48 40.59 -3.80
CA LEU A 342 -15.45 39.19 -3.36
C LEU A 342 -16.76 38.47 -3.68
N GLU A 343 -17.90 39.07 -3.33
CA GLU A 343 -19.23 38.49 -3.63
C GLU A 343 -19.47 38.37 -5.14
N GLU A 344 -19.04 39.36 -5.94
CA GLU A 344 -19.13 39.30 -7.41
C GLU A 344 -18.19 38.22 -8.00
N SER A 345 -17.03 38.00 -7.39
CA SER A 345 -16.08 36.95 -7.80
C SER A 345 -16.61 35.56 -7.48
N GLU A 346 -17.19 35.36 -6.29
CA GLU A 346 -17.84 34.10 -5.89
C GLU A 346 -19.00 33.72 -6.83
N GLN A 347 -19.87 34.68 -7.17
CA GLN A 347 -20.95 34.45 -8.12
C GLN A 347 -20.45 34.15 -9.54
N SER A 348 -19.28 34.67 -9.92
CA SER A 348 -18.68 34.43 -11.23
C SER A 348 -18.02 33.05 -11.31
N ILE A 349 -17.40 32.60 -10.21
CA ILE A 349 -16.88 31.23 -10.03
C ILE A 349 -18.02 30.22 -10.15
N GLU A 350 -19.11 30.41 -9.38
CA GLU A 350 -20.26 29.49 -9.39
C GLU A 350 -20.89 29.37 -10.79
N LYS A 351 -21.01 30.48 -11.53
CA LYS A 351 -21.51 30.48 -12.92
C LYS A 351 -20.57 29.78 -13.90
N ALA A 352 -19.26 29.97 -13.76
CA ALA A 352 -18.27 29.32 -14.61
C ALA A 352 -18.25 27.80 -14.39
N GLU A 353 -18.30 27.35 -13.13
CA GLU A 353 -18.40 25.93 -12.77
C GLU A 353 -19.68 25.28 -13.31
N ALA A 354 -20.82 25.97 -13.15
CA ALA A 354 -22.10 25.49 -13.68
C ALA A 354 -22.06 25.35 -15.22
N LYS A 355 -21.43 26.30 -15.92
CA LYS A 355 -21.32 26.24 -17.39
C LYS A 355 -20.37 25.15 -17.87
N ILE A 356 -19.26 24.92 -17.16
CA ILE A 356 -18.34 23.79 -17.43
C ILE A 356 -19.07 22.47 -17.22
N ALA A 357 -19.85 22.33 -16.15
CA ALA A 357 -20.62 21.11 -15.89
C ALA A 357 -21.66 20.85 -16.99
N GLU A 358 -22.38 21.89 -17.44
CA GLU A 358 -23.34 21.80 -18.54
C GLU A 358 -22.68 21.35 -19.85
N LEU A 359 -21.60 22.02 -20.27
CA LEU A 359 -20.86 21.69 -21.48
C LEU A 359 -20.21 20.31 -21.43
N THR A 360 -19.79 19.86 -20.24
CA THR A 360 -19.23 18.51 -20.05
C THR A 360 -20.31 17.44 -20.24
N VAL A 361 -21.54 17.69 -19.78
CA VAL A 361 -22.69 16.80 -20.06
C VAL A 361 -23.03 16.82 -21.55
N GLU A 362 -23.06 18.00 -22.18
CA GLU A 362 -23.28 18.12 -23.62
C GLU A 362 -22.25 17.31 -24.43
N LEU A 363 -20.97 17.36 -24.05
CA LEU A 363 -19.89 16.59 -24.66
C LEU A 363 -20.15 15.08 -24.63
N THR A 364 -20.76 14.56 -23.55
CA THR A 364 -21.09 13.12 -23.44
C THR A 364 -22.28 12.70 -24.30
N LEU A 365 -23.12 13.65 -24.71
CA LEU A 365 -24.31 13.40 -25.52
C LEU A 365 -24.06 13.57 -27.03
N ILE A 366 -22.93 14.17 -27.42
CA ILE A 366 -22.54 14.33 -28.83
C ILE A 366 -22.15 12.97 -29.42
N ASN A 367 -22.67 12.68 -30.61
CA ASN A 367 -22.35 11.47 -31.35
C ASN A 367 -20.86 11.50 -31.77
N ALA A 368 -20.13 10.41 -31.52
CA ALA A 368 -18.69 10.27 -31.77
C ALA A 368 -18.26 10.47 -33.24
N ALA A 369 -19.20 10.52 -34.18
CA ALA A 369 -18.93 10.84 -35.58
C ALA A 369 -18.86 12.35 -35.89
N ASP A 370 -19.34 13.22 -35.00
CA ASP A 370 -19.46 14.67 -35.23
C ASP A 370 -18.29 15.43 -34.58
N TYR A 371 -17.07 15.12 -35.06
CA TYR A 371 -15.79 15.62 -34.52
C TYR A 371 -15.70 17.14 -34.40
N LYS A 372 -16.39 17.87 -35.29
CA LYS A 372 -16.35 19.33 -35.31
C LYS A 372 -17.06 19.95 -34.10
N LYS A 373 -18.20 19.39 -33.69
CA LYS A 373 -18.92 19.85 -32.48
C LYS A 373 -18.21 19.46 -31.20
N ILE A 374 -17.58 18.28 -31.17
CA ILE A 374 -16.77 17.85 -30.01
C ILE A 374 -15.61 18.83 -29.80
N GLN A 375 -14.96 19.27 -30.89
CA GLN A 375 -13.89 20.24 -30.82
C GLN A 375 -14.40 21.62 -30.36
N GLU A 376 -15.51 22.12 -30.92
CA GLU A 376 -16.11 23.40 -30.53
C GLU A 376 -16.49 23.43 -29.02
N VAL A 377 -17.14 22.38 -28.52
CA VAL A 377 -17.53 22.28 -27.10
C VAL A 377 -16.30 22.12 -26.19
N SER A 378 -15.27 21.40 -26.63
CA SER A 378 -14.03 21.27 -25.87
C SER A 378 -13.29 22.61 -25.75
N GLU A 379 -13.24 23.40 -26.83
CA GLU A 379 -12.65 24.74 -26.83
C GLU A 379 -13.45 25.71 -25.95
N GLU A 380 -14.78 25.60 -25.87
CA GLU A 380 -15.60 26.38 -24.94
C GLU A 380 -15.37 25.98 -23.48
N ILE A 381 -15.23 24.69 -23.17
CA ILE A 381 -14.88 24.21 -21.83
C ILE A 381 -13.52 24.77 -21.41
N GLU A 382 -12.53 24.77 -22.31
CA GLU A 382 -11.19 25.27 -22.02
C GLU A 382 -11.21 26.79 -21.74
N LYS A 383 -11.97 27.56 -22.51
CA LYS A 383 -12.17 29.01 -22.25
C LYS A 383 -12.81 29.26 -20.89
N HIS A 384 -13.84 28.50 -20.52
CA HIS A 384 -14.50 28.67 -19.23
C HIS A 384 -13.63 28.23 -18.06
N LYS A 385 -12.75 27.24 -18.24
CA LYS A 385 -11.73 26.88 -17.23
C LYS A 385 -10.70 27.98 -17.02
N MET A 386 -10.22 28.61 -18.10
CA MET A 386 -9.30 29.75 -17.97
C MET A 386 -9.94 30.93 -17.22
N LEU A 387 -11.22 31.22 -17.49
CA LEU A 387 -11.98 32.25 -16.76
C LEU A 387 -12.19 31.89 -15.29
N LEU A 388 -12.47 30.61 -15.00
CA LEU A 388 -12.58 30.11 -13.63
C LEU A 388 -11.26 30.34 -12.89
N ASP A 389 -10.12 29.93 -13.46
CA ASP A 389 -8.80 30.12 -12.85
C ASP A 389 -8.51 31.62 -12.57
N GLU A 390 -8.87 32.51 -13.50
CA GLU A 390 -8.71 33.96 -13.33
C GLU A 390 -9.56 34.51 -12.18
N PHE A 391 -10.84 34.14 -12.10
CA PHE A 391 -11.73 34.57 -11.00
C PHE A 391 -11.30 33.98 -9.66
N THR A 392 -10.83 32.74 -9.64
CA THR A 392 -10.37 32.05 -8.42
C THR A 392 -9.10 32.69 -7.89
N LEU A 393 -8.14 33.02 -8.77
CA LEU A 393 -6.91 33.71 -8.41
C LEU A 393 -7.21 35.12 -7.89
N ARG A 394 -8.15 35.83 -8.51
CA ARG A 394 -8.57 37.16 -8.06
C ARG A 394 -9.29 37.14 -6.72
N TRP A 395 -10.14 36.14 -6.47
CA TRP A 395 -10.77 35.92 -5.16
C TRP A 395 -9.72 35.64 -4.09
N LEU A 396 -8.71 34.83 -4.40
CA LEU A 396 -7.62 34.48 -3.49
C LEU A 396 -6.80 35.72 -3.11
N GLU A 397 -6.45 36.58 -4.07
CA GLU A 397 -5.77 37.87 -3.83
C GLU A 397 -6.57 38.83 -2.93
N LEU A 398 -7.90 38.85 -3.07
CA LEU A 398 -8.79 39.68 -2.25
C LEU A 398 -9.04 39.08 -0.86
N SER A 399 -8.90 37.76 -0.70
CA SER A 399 -9.06 37.05 0.58
C SER A 399 -7.82 37.13 1.48
N GLU A 400 -6.63 37.34 0.90
CA GLU A 400 -5.36 37.42 1.62
C GLU A 400 -5.01 38.84 2.12
N ASN A 401 -5.65 39.89 1.57
CA ASN A 401 -5.46 41.30 1.96
C ASN A 401 -6.45 41.77 3.03
#